data_AF-A0A7S1JYM4-F1
#
_entry.id   AF-A0A7S1JYM4-F1
#
_cell.length_a   1.000
_cell.length_b   1.000
_cell.length_c   1.000
_cell.angle_alpha   90.00
_cell.angle_beta   90.00
_cell.angle_gamma   90.00
#
_symmetry.space_group_name_H-M   'P 1'
#
loop_
_entity.id
_entity.type
_entity.pdbx_description
1 polymer ?
#
loop_
_entity_poly.entity_id
_entity_poly.type
_entity_poly.pdbx_seq_one_letter_code
_entity_poly.pdbx_strand_id
1 'polypeptide(L)'
;KEGNSRVPEGLARHSADRVLLGRAVRSVSLIEPFSGHPPLFAVHAASATAAGGANDSSLSAISDAHYDAVVLAAPMGLSGISLDDSIPIVEEAVEEPLKYQTTYATFVACDGVDKKYFSMKHDEPVDLIFTPEIASLPITSIGLQGYTPTDKRHVYKVFSRTPPPDSLLKEMFVNISTITRVDWLAAYPILRPMAHWPHFRFRRGMYYVSAMEAPVSCMESEAVGARNVAHLFMTDFVARGAGDAADADRQDGQKGHDEL
;
A
#
# COMPACT_ATOMS: atom_id res chain seq x y z
N LYS A 1 -8.20 1.25 23.26
CA LYS A 1 -7.15 1.57 22.26
C LYS A 1 -7.66 1.11 20.92
N GLU A 2 -7.86 2.02 19.99
CA GLU A 2 -8.29 1.70 18.63
C GLU A 2 -7.08 1.17 17.85
N GLY A 3 -7.22 0.01 17.19
CA GLY A 3 -6.13 -0.61 16.43
C GLY A 3 -5.92 0.09 15.09
N ASN A 4 -4.73 -0.08 14.49
CA ASN A 4 -4.34 0.59 13.25
C ASN A 4 -5.33 0.41 12.08
N SER A 5 -6.12 -0.68 12.05
CA SER A 5 -7.12 -0.90 11.00
C SER A 5 -8.29 0.09 11.04
N ARG A 6 -8.58 0.69 12.22
CA ARG A 6 -9.71 1.61 12.36
C ARG A 6 -9.51 2.92 11.62
N VAL A 7 -8.27 3.34 11.39
CA VAL A 7 -7.97 4.58 10.66
C VAL A 7 -8.43 4.46 9.19
N PRO A 8 -7.93 3.52 8.38
CA PRO A 8 -8.39 3.37 7.01
C PRO A 8 -9.86 2.94 6.91
N GLU A 9 -10.36 2.10 7.84
CA GLU A 9 -11.80 1.79 7.90
C GLU A 9 -12.67 3.03 8.14
N GLY A 10 -12.23 3.89 9.06
CA GLY A 10 -12.90 5.15 9.38
C GLY A 10 -12.92 6.08 8.16
N LEU A 11 -11.79 6.24 7.48
CA LEU A 11 -11.70 7.04 6.25
C LEU A 11 -12.66 6.52 5.18
N ALA A 12 -12.63 5.22 4.91
CA ALA A 12 -13.50 4.61 3.89
C ALA A 12 -14.99 4.66 4.24
N ARG A 13 -15.37 4.60 5.53
CA ARG A 13 -16.77 4.70 5.96
C ARG A 13 -17.34 6.11 5.85
N HIS A 14 -16.50 7.12 6.01
CA HIS A 14 -16.93 8.53 5.99
C HIS A 14 -16.70 9.21 4.64
N SER A 15 -16.12 8.51 3.67
CA SER A 15 -16.06 8.96 2.28
C SER A 15 -17.28 8.48 1.49
N ALA A 16 -17.51 9.09 0.33
CA ALA A 16 -18.48 8.60 -0.65
C ALA A 16 -17.89 7.45 -1.51
N ASP A 17 -16.79 6.83 -1.06
CA ASP A 17 -16.02 5.89 -1.86
C ASP A 17 -16.68 4.51 -1.90
N ARG A 18 -16.45 3.81 -3.02
CA ARG A 18 -16.85 2.42 -3.18
C ARG A 18 -15.61 1.52 -3.12
N VAL A 19 -15.46 0.80 -2.02
CA VAL A 19 -14.37 -0.18 -1.86
C VAL A 19 -14.74 -1.49 -2.55
N LEU A 20 -13.90 -1.95 -3.48
CA LEU A 20 -14.11 -3.15 -4.28
C LEU A 20 -13.04 -4.21 -3.96
N LEU A 21 -13.35 -5.08 -3.00
CA LEU A 21 -12.47 -6.18 -2.59
C LEU A 21 -12.51 -7.33 -3.61
N GLY A 22 -11.41 -8.10 -3.71
CA GLY A 22 -11.31 -9.25 -4.60
C GLY A 22 -11.18 -8.91 -6.10
N ARG A 23 -11.01 -7.63 -6.45
CA ARG A 23 -10.87 -7.16 -7.84
C ARG A 23 -9.47 -6.59 -8.08
N ALA A 24 -8.52 -7.47 -8.39
CA ALA A 24 -7.17 -7.06 -8.75
C ALA A 24 -7.18 -6.29 -10.08
N VAL A 25 -6.69 -5.05 -10.06
CA VAL A 25 -6.42 -4.27 -11.28
C VAL A 25 -5.30 -4.95 -12.05
N ARG A 26 -5.47 -5.06 -13.37
CA ARG A 26 -4.53 -5.71 -14.29
C ARG A 26 -3.88 -4.71 -15.23
N SER A 27 -4.65 -3.76 -15.73
CA SER A 27 -4.10 -2.71 -16.57
C SER A 27 -4.87 -1.40 -16.45
N VAL A 28 -4.18 -0.33 -16.81
CA VAL A 28 -4.75 1.01 -16.95
C VAL A 28 -4.34 1.56 -18.31
N SER A 29 -5.33 1.97 -19.10
CA SER A 29 -5.13 2.44 -20.47
C SER A 29 -5.68 3.84 -20.67
N LEU A 30 -5.06 4.61 -21.56
CA LEU A 30 -5.62 5.89 -21.99
C LEU A 30 -6.80 5.64 -22.94
N ILE A 31 -7.83 6.46 -22.82
CA ILE A 31 -8.93 6.47 -23.77
C ILE A 31 -9.01 7.85 -24.42
N GLU A 32 -9.25 7.88 -25.73
CA GLU A 32 -9.42 9.14 -26.43
C GLU A 32 -10.72 9.82 -25.96
N PRO A 33 -10.65 11.07 -25.48
CA PRO A 33 -11.84 11.77 -25.04
C PRO A 33 -12.74 12.06 -26.23
N PHE A 34 -13.89 11.38 -26.31
CA PHE A 34 -14.96 11.79 -27.22
C PHE A 34 -15.51 13.13 -26.73
N SER A 35 -15.28 14.23 -27.45
CA SER A 35 -15.89 15.55 -27.20
C SER A 35 -15.53 16.28 -25.89
N GLY A 36 -14.32 16.85 -25.83
CA GLY A 36 -14.01 18.00 -24.96
C GLY A 36 -13.72 17.67 -23.50
N HIS A 37 -14.48 16.78 -22.84
CA HIS A 37 -14.16 16.18 -21.53
C HIS A 37 -15.06 14.96 -21.20
N PRO A 38 -14.58 13.73 -21.44
CA PRO A 38 -15.00 12.55 -20.65
C PRO A 38 -13.76 11.65 -20.32
N PRO A 39 -13.93 10.46 -19.68
CA PRO A 39 -12.90 9.89 -18.81
C PRO A 39 -11.56 9.70 -19.51
N LEU A 40 -10.46 9.84 -18.77
CA LEU A 40 -9.11 9.79 -19.34
C LEU A 40 -8.53 8.37 -19.32
N PHE A 41 -9.08 7.48 -18.49
CA PHE A 41 -8.52 6.17 -18.24
C PHE A 41 -9.59 5.07 -18.25
N ALA A 42 -9.27 3.96 -18.90
CA ALA A 42 -9.93 2.68 -18.69
C ALA A 42 -9.11 1.86 -17.69
N VAL A 43 -9.77 1.32 -16.66
CA VAL A 43 -9.16 0.42 -15.67
C VAL A 43 -9.76 -0.96 -15.85
N HIS A 44 -8.88 -1.90 -16.15
CA HIS A 44 -9.22 -3.30 -16.39
C HIS A 44 -8.90 -4.09 -15.13
N ALA A 45 -9.92 -4.64 -14.48
CA ALA A 45 -9.76 -5.46 -13.29
C ALA A 45 -10.34 -6.86 -13.48
N ALA A 46 -9.75 -7.84 -12.78
CA ALA A 46 -10.34 -9.18 -12.69
C ALA A 46 -11.78 -9.08 -12.14
N SER A 47 -12.73 -9.77 -12.76
CA SER A 47 -14.06 -9.95 -12.17
C SER A 47 -13.92 -10.70 -10.85
N ALA A 48 -14.70 -10.28 -9.85
CA ALA A 48 -14.79 -11.00 -8.61
C ALA A 48 -15.36 -12.39 -8.90
N THR A 49 -14.55 -13.44 -8.80
CA THR A 49 -15.09 -14.79 -8.75
C THR A 49 -15.88 -14.89 -7.45
N ALA A 50 -17.17 -15.23 -7.56
CA ALA A 50 -17.98 -15.55 -6.40
C ALA A 50 -17.24 -16.64 -5.61
N ALA A 51 -17.14 -16.45 -4.29
CA ALA A 51 -16.50 -17.43 -3.42
C ALA A 51 -17.12 -18.82 -3.63
N GLY A 52 -16.41 -19.73 -4.28
CA GLY A 52 -16.87 -21.10 -4.50
C GLY A 52 -15.99 -21.89 -5.45
N GLY A 53 -15.31 -22.91 -4.90
CA GLY A 53 -14.93 -24.14 -5.60
C GLY A 53 -13.83 -24.06 -6.66
N ALA A 54 -12.77 -24.83 -6.44
CA ALA A 54 -11.79 -25.16 -7.47
C ALA A 54 -12.47 -25.84 -8.69
N ASN A 55 -11.94 -25.55 -9.88
CA ASN A 55 -12.32 -26.04 -11.21
C ASN A 55 -13.46 -25.29 -11.93
N ASP A 56 -13.16 -24.07 -12.39
CA ASP A 56 -13.58 -23.70 -13.74
C ASP A 56 -12.53 -22.77 -14.38
N SER A 57 -11.97 -23.19 -15.51
CA SER A 57 -11.09 -22.39 -16.37
C SER A 57 -11.92 -21.43 -17.24
N SER A 58 -12.89 -20.76 -16.63
CA SER A 58 -13.68 -19.73 -17.27
C SER A 58 -12.84 -18.45 -17.31
N LEU A 59 -12.54 -17.96 -18.52
CA LEU A 59 -11.95 -16.65 -18.79
C LEU A 59 -12.52 -15.62 -17.79
N SER A 60 -11.68 -15.13 -16.88
CA SER A 60 -12.09 -14.13 -15.90
C SER A 60 -12.59 -12.92 -16.69
N ALA A 61 -13.90 -12.68 -16.66
CA ALA A 61 -14.48 -11.51 -17.31
C ALA A 61 -13.72 -10.27 -16.81
N ILE A 62 -13.10 -9.52 -17.70
CA ILE A 62 -12.48 -8.25 -17.33
C ILE A 62 -13.64 -7.27 -17.14
N SER A 63 -13.60 -6.56 -16.02
CA SER A 63 -14.62 -5.58 -15.70
C SER A 63 -14.00 -4.20 -15.88
N ASP A 64 -14.39 -3.56 -16.98
CA ASP A 64 -13.86 -2.28 -17.41
C ASP A 64 -14.64 -1.17 -16.71
N ALA A 65 -13.91 -0.25 -16.10
CA ALA A 65 -14.46 0.97 -15.55
C ALA A 65 -13.65 2.16 -16.04
N HIS A 66 -14.35 3.26 -16.35
CA HIS A 66 -13.74 4.47 -16.84
C HIS A 66 -13.64 5.52 -15.74
N TYR A 67 -12.51 6.23 -15.70
CA TYR A 67 -12.20 7.21 -14.66
C TYR A 67 -11.58 8.47 -15.26
N ASP A 68 -11.90 9.61 -14.65
CA ASP A 68 -11.28 10.90 -15.00
C ASP A 68 -9.82 10.98 -14.49
N ALA A 69 -9.53 10.29 -13.38
CA ALA A 69 -8.20 10.18 -12.82
C ALA A 69 -7.97 8.82 -12.16
N VAL A 70 -6.71 8.41 -12.11
CA VAL A 70 -6.23 7.18 -11.47
C VAL A 70 -5.09 7.52 -10.51
N VAL A 71 -5.22 7.07 -9.26
CA VAL A 71 -4.16 7.13 -8.26
C VAL A 71 -3.67 5.71 -7.99
N LEU A 72 -2.41 5.44 -8.32
CA LEU A 72 -1.75 4.17 -8.10
C LEU A 72 -1.11 4.16 -6.72
N ALA A 73 -1.55 3.21 -5.88
CA ALA A 73 -1.01 2.95 -4.54
C ALA A 73 -0.42 1.54 -4.40
N ALA A 74 -0.41 0.76 -5.49
CA ALA A 74 0.22 -0.54 -5.50
C ALA A 74 1.72 -0.38 -5.79
N PRO A 75 2.60 -1.19 -5.17
CA PRO A 75 4.02 -1.19 -5.50
C PRO A 75 4.20 -1.64 -6.95
N MET A 76 4.50 -0.70 -7.86
CA MET A 76 4.39 -0.95 -9.31
C MET A 76 5.21 -2.16 -9.76
N GLY A 77 6.44 -2.31 -9.27
CA GLY A 77 7.32 -3.44 -9.59
C GLY A 77 6.85 -4.82 -9.10
N LEU A 78 5.86 -4.88 -8.20
CA LEU A 78 5.29 -6.13 -7.68
C LEU A 78 3.82 -6.34 -8.07
N SER A 79 3.13 -5.27 -8.44
CA SER A 79 1.67 -5.28 -8.64
C SER A 79 1.23 -6.09 -9.87
N GLY A 80 2.10 -6.24 -10.87
CA GLY A 80 1.73 -6.80 -12.17
C GLY A 80 0.72 -5.94 -12.95
N ILE A 81 0.49 -4.68 -12.54
CA ILE A 81 -0.35 -3.73 -13.26
C ILE A 81 0.43 -3.22 -14.46
N SER A 82 -0.08 -3.44 -15.67
CA SER A 82 0.48 -2.85 -16.88
C SER A 82 -0.15 -1.48 -17.15
N LEU A 83 0.69 -0.54 -17.59
CA LEU A 83 0.25 0.77 -18.04
C LEU A 83 0.42 0.81 -19.57
N ASP A 84 -0.46 1.53 -20.25
CA ASP A 84 -0.33 1.80 -21.69
C ASP A 84 1.02 2.48 -22.01
N ASP A 85 1.69 2.06 -23.09
CA ASP A 85 3.00 2.54 -23.52
C ASP A 85 3.04 4.06 -23.77
N SER A 86 1.89 4.66 -24.07
CA SER A 86 1.74 6.11 -24.24
C SER A 86 1.74 6.90 -22.92
N ILE A 87 1.64 6.21 -21.78
CA ILE A 87 1.81 6.80 -20.47
C ILE A 87 3.31 6.80 -20.18
N PRO A 88 3.95 7.98 -20.06
CA PRO A 88 5.36 8.03 -19.72
C PRO A 88 5.53 7.52 -18.29
N ILE A 89 5.91 6.25 -18.16
CA ILE A 89 6.54 5.78 -16.94
C ILE A 89 7.90 6.47 -16.96
N VAL A 90 8.16 7.32 -15.97
CA VAL A 90 9.49 7.93 -15.85
C VAL A 90 10.46 6.78 -15.51
N GLU A 91 11.05 6.18 -16.54
CA GLU A 91 12.00 5.05 -16.43
C GLU A 91 13.18 5.43 -15.53
N GLU A 92 13.55 6.71 -15.48
CA GLU A 92 14.61 7.27 -14.62
C GLU A 92 14.34 7.11 -13.11
N ALA A 93 13.11 6.83 -12.70
CA ALA A 93 12.75 6.57 -11.30
C ALA A 93 12.88 5.09 -10.88
N VAL A 94 13.22 4.18 -11.80
CA VAL A 94 13.29 2.73 -11.55
C VAL A 94 14.71 2.23 -11.78
N GLU A 95 15.68 2.73 -11.00
CA GLU A 95 16.99 2.07 -10.87
C GLU A 95 16.81 0.71 -10.18
N GLU A 96 16.77 -0.37 -10.96
CA GLU A 96 16.35 -1.72 -10.56
C GLU A 96 14.95 -1.78 -9.91
N PRO A 97 14.16 -2.86 -10.14
CA PRO A 97 12.97 -3.09 -9.34
C PRO A 97 13.35 -3.11 -7.86
N LEU A 98 12.68 -2.28 -7.05
CA LEU A 98 12.86 -2.28 -5.59
C LEU A 98 12.79 -3.71 -5.07
N LYS A 99 13.87 -4.16 -4.45
CA LYS A 99 13.90 -5.47 -3.79
C LYS A 99 13.18 -5.33 -2.46
N TYR A 100 12.29 -6.27 -2.16
CA TYR A 100 11.57 -6.28 -0.89
C TYR A 100 12.11 -7.39 0.01
N GLN A 101 12.12 -7.10 1.31
CA GLN A 101 12.39 -8.08 2.34
C GLN A 101 11.12 -8.89 2.62
N THR A 102 11.28 -10.21 2.73
CA THR A 102 10.26 -11.06 3.34
C THR A 102 10.31 -10.89 4.86
N THR A 103 9.15 -10.86 5.51
CA THR A 103 9.00 -10.84 6.96
C THR A 103 7.95 -11.85 7.38
N TYR A 104 8.30 -12.76 8.28
CA TYR A 104 7.38 -13.72 8.85
C TYR A 104 6.83 -13.18 10.15
N ALA A 105 5.51 -13.12 10.27
CA ALA A 105 4.82 -12.73 11.49
C ALA A 105 4.17 -13.97 12.11
N THR A 106 4.67 -14.40 13.26
CA THR A 106 4.10 -15.52 14.01
C THR A 106 3.42 -15.01 15.26
N PHE A 107 2.13 -15.26 15.40
CA PHE A 107 1.35 -14.96 16.59
C PHE A 107 1.26 -16.19 17.47
N VAL A 108 1.66 -16.06 18.74
CA VAL A 108 1.73 -17.15 19.71
C VAL A 108 0.84 -16.80 20.89
N ALA A 109 -0.19 -17.62 21.13
CA ALA A 109 -1.03 -17.53 22.32
C ALA A 109 -0.47 -18.45 23.40
N CYS A 110 -0.02 -17.89 24.52
CA CYS A 110 0.74 -18.62 25.56
C CYS A 110 0.55 -18.00 26.95
N ASP A 111 1.11 -18.63 27.97
CA ASP A 111 1.06 -18.11 29.34
C ASP A 111 2.08 -16.97 29.54
N GLY A 112 3.16 -16.95 28.75
CA GLY A 112 4.18 -15.91 28.75
C GLY A 112 5.41 -16.30 27.94
N VAL A 113 6.39 -15.40 27.86
CA VAL A 113 7.74 -15.72 27.35
C VAL A 113 8.49 -16.60 28.35
N ASP A 114 9.33 -17.50 27.85
CA ASP A 114 10.21 -18.32 28.68
C ASP A 114 11.44 -17.51 29.13
N LYS A 115 11.49 -17.24 30.44
CA LYS A 115 12.55 -16.42 31.06
C LYS A 115 13.92 -17.07 31.00
N LYS A 116 13.99 -18.40 30.99
CA LYS A 116 15.25 -19.14 30.91
C LYS A 116 15.84 -19.00 29.52
N TYR A 117 15.02 -19.09 28.47
CA TYR A 117 15.47 -18.85 27.10
C TYR A 117 16.08 -17.45 26.93
N PHE A 118 15.38 -16.42 27.43
CA PHE A 118 15.84 -15.03 27.32
C PHE A 118 16.83 -14.60 28.41
N SER A 119 17.30 -15.53 29.25
CA SER A 119 18.25 -15.25 30.34
C SER A 119 17.81 -14.09 31.25
N MET A 120 16.51 -13.96 31.49
CA MET A 120 15.93 -12.87 32.27
C MET A 120 16.19 -13.06 33.76
N LYS A 121 16.61 -11.99 34.44
CA LYS A 121 16.92 -11.99 35.88
C LYS A 121 15.76 -11.51 36.76
N HIS A 122 14.77 -10.87 36.16
CA HIS A 122 13.64 -10.28 36.86
C HIS A 122 12.32 -10.88 36.36
N ASP A 123 11.32 -10.90 37.25
CA ASP A 123 10.04 -11.55 37.01
C ASP A 123 9.01 -10.65 36.30
N GLU A 124 9.45 -9.48 35.84
CA GLU A 124 8.59 -8.46 35.24
C GLU A 124 7.93 -8.94 33.95
N PRO A 125 6.68 -8.50 33.68
CA PRO A 125 6.02 -8.75 32.41
C PRO A 125 6.83 -8.23 31.24
N VAL A 126 6.94 -9.04 30.18
CA VAL A 126 7.64 -8.64 28.96
C VAL A 126 6.62 -8.25 27.92
N ASP A 127 6.62 -6.97 27.59
CA ASP A 127 5.80 -6.44 26.50
C ASP A 127 6.56 -6.47 25.16
N LEU A 128 7.89 -6.36 25.19
CA LEU A 128 8.69 -6.14 23.98
C LEU A 128 10.12 -6.66 24.14
N ILE A 129 10.58 -7.37 23.12
CA ILE A 129 11.97 -7.82 22.94
C ILE A 129 12.41 -7.39 21.55
N PHE A 130 13.56 -6.74 21.46
CA PHE A 130 14.22 -6.42 20.20
C PHE A 130 15.56 -7.13 20.13
N THR A 131 15.94 -7.53 18.93
CA THR A 131 17.29 -7.99 18.63
C THR A 131 17.98 -6.98 17.72
N PRO A 132 19.32 -6.94 17.72
CA PRO A 132 20.04 -6.33 16.62
C PRO A 132 19.72 -7.08 15.31
N GLU A 133 19.82 -6.39 14.18
CA GLU A 133 19.64 -6.99 12.86
C GLU A 133 20.90 -7.81 12.50
N ILE A 134 20.94 -9.06 12.99
CA ILE A 134 22.02 -10.01 12.76
C ILE A 134 21.42 -11.26 12.14
N ALA A 135 21.91 -11.65 10.95
CA ALA A 135 21.36 -12.76 10.17
C ALA A 135 21.36 -14.12 10.89
N SER A 136 22.24 -14.31 11.88
CA SER A 136 22.30 -15.53 12.68
C SER A 136 21.25 -15.60 13.80
N LEU A 137 20.58 -14.49 14.13
CA LEU A 137 19.52 -14.49 15.13
C LEU A 137 18.22 -14.98 14.50
N PRO A 138 17.46 -15.84 15.20
CA PRO A 138 16.30 -16.50 14.60
C PRO A 138 15.06 -15.60 14.52
N ILE A 139 15.06 -14.47 15.24
CA ILE A 139 13.96 -13.51 15.33
C ILE A 139 14.52 -12.09 15.26
N THR A 140 13.68 -11.13 14.91
CA THR A 140 13.99 -9.69 14.92
C THR A 140 13.33 -8.98 16.10
N SER A 141 12.13 -9.41 16.48
CA SER A 141 11.41 -8.86 17.63
C SER A 141 10.30 -9.77 18.14
N ILE A 142 9.91 -9.57 19.40
CA ILE A 142 8.71 -10.13 20.02
C ILE A 142 7.94 -8.99 20.67
N GLY A 143 6.65 -8.83 20.39
CA GLY A 143 5.82 -7.81 21.02
C GLY A 143 4.46 -8.34 21.45
N LEU A 144 4.05 -8.06 22.69
CA LEU A 144 2.72 -8.36 23.21
C LEU A 144 1.67 -7.56 22.44
N GLN A 145 0.69 -8.25 21.85
CA GLN A 145 -0.40 -7.63 21.09
C GLN A 145 -1.70 -7.54 21.89
N GLY A 146 -1.82 -8.33 22.96
CA GLY A 146 -3.00 -8.37 23.81
C GLY A 146 -3.22 -9.76 24.39
N TYR A 147 -4.49 -10.11 24.58
CA TYR A 147 -4.89 -11.34 25.24
C TYR A 147 -5.98 -12.06 24.46
N THR A 148 -6.00 -13.39 24.54
CA THR A 148 -7.11 -14.18 24.00
C THR A 148 -8.44 -13.76 24.66
N PRO A 149 -9.56 -13.81 23.94
CA PRO A 149 -10.83 -13.31 24.46
C PRO A 149 -11.36 -14.16 25.62
N THR A 150 -11.18 -15.48 25.55
CA THR A 150 -11.78 -16.50 26.43
C THR A 150 -10.99 -16.72 27.71
N ASP A 151 -9.72 -17.11 27.60
CA ASP A 151 -8.88 -17.54 28.72
C ASP A 151 -7.78 -16.53 29.10
N LYS A 152 -7.79 -15.35 28.48
CA LYS A 152 -6.88 -14.23 28.79
C LYS A 152 -5.39 -14.60 28.74
N ARG A 153 -5.02 -15.54 27.86
CA ARG A 153 -3.62 -15.86 27.56
C ARG A 153 -2.97 -14.72 26.77
N HIS A 154 -1.68 -14.51 26.99
CA HIS A 154 -0.91 -13.53 26.23
C HIS A 154 -0.85 -13.91 24.75
N VAL A 155 -0.99 -12.92 23.88
CA VAL A 155 -0.78 -13.07 22.43
C VAL A 155 0.43 -12.27 22.03
N TYR A 156 1.54 -12.96 21.78
CA TYR A 156 2.78 -12.35 21.30
C TYR A 156 2.86 -12.41 19.78
N LYS A 157 3.37 -11.35 19.15
CA LYS A 157 3.76 -11.33 17.75
C LYS A 157 5.28 -11.41 17.65
N VAL A 158 5.77 -12.40 16.94
CA VAL A 158 7.18 -12.64 16.65
C VAL A 158 7.43 -12.26 15.20
N PHE A 159 8.36 -11.34 14.95
CA PHE A 159 8.88 -11.10 13.61
C PHE A 159 10.19 -11.85 13.42
N SER A 160 10.38 -12.42 12.23
CA SER A 160 11.60 -13.12 11.82
C SER A 160 11.85 -13.02 10.31
N ARG A 161 13.10 -13.31 9.92
CA ARG A 161 13.53 -13.34 8.50
C ARG A 161 13.27 -14.67 7.82
N THR A 162 13.11 -15.74 8.61
CA THR A 162 12.73 -17.08 8.15
C THR A 162 11.59 -17.61 9.04
N PRO A 163 10.78 -18.59 8.57
CA PRO A 163 9.73 -19.16 9.38
C PRO A 163 10.32 -19.80 10.65
N PRO A 164 9.92 -19.37 11.86
CA PRO A 164 10.46 -19.96 13.08
C PRO A 164 9.85 -21.36 13.27
N PRO A 165 10.68 -22.40 13.49
CA PRO A 165 10.17 -23.75 13.71
C PRO A 165 9.44 -23.84 15.06
N ASP A 166 8.47 -24.75 15.17
CA ASP A 166 7.70 -24.96 16.40
C ASP A 166 8.57 -25.31 17.61
N SER A 167 9.70 -26.00 17.40
CA SER A 167 10.65 -26.32 18.47
C SER A 167 11.23 -25.06 19.10
N LEU A 168 11.66 -24.10 18.28
CA LEU A 168 12.17 -22.82 18.75
C LEU A 168 11.08 -22.03 19.49
N LEU A 169 9.84 -22.03 18.98
CA LEU A 169 8.73 -21.36 19.65
C LEU A 169 8.47 -21.97 21.03
N LYS A 170 8.52 -23.30 21.15
CA LYS A 170 8.37 -24.02 22.43
C LYS A 170 9.50 -23.76 23.42
N GLU A 171 10.68 -23.38 22.93
CA GLU A 171 11.77 -22.92 23.78
C GLU A 171 11.55 -21.47 24.25
N MET A 172 10.94 -20.62 23.41
CA MET A 172 10.73 -19.20 23.69
C MET A 172 9.47 -18.88 24.51
N PHE A 173 8.47 -19.77 24.55
CA PHE A 173 7.17 -19.49 25.16
C PHE A 173 6.67 -20.64 26.04
N VAL A 174 5.98 -20.27 27.11
CA VAL A 174 5.43 -21.20 28.11
C VAL A 174 4.00 -21.58 27.76
N ASN A 175 3.69 -22.87 27.76
CA ASN A 175 2.33 -23.42 27.58
C ASN A 175 1.61 -22.84 26.35
N ILE A 176 2.22 -22.96 25.17
CA ILE A 176 1.62 -22.52 23.92
C ILE A 176 0.29 -23.25 23.68
N SER A 177 -0.75 -22.47 23.40
CA SER A 177 -2.09 -22.96 23.08
C SER A 177 -2.40 -22.87 21.58
N THR A 178 -1.96 -21.80 20.91
CA THR A 178 -2.24 -21.56 19.48
C THR A 178 -1.06 -20.84 18.84
N ILE A 179 -0.77 -21.21 17.59
CA ILE A 179 0.22 -20.54 16.74
C ILE A 179 -0.46 -20.18 15.42
N THR A 180 -0.42 -18.91 15.04
CA THR A 180 -0.91 -18.41 13.75
C THR A 180 0.24 -17.76 13.00
N ARG A 181 0.39 -18.05 11.72
CA ARG A 181 1.50 -17.55 10.89
C ARG A 181 0.96 -16.71 9.74
N VAL A 182 1.63 -15.60 9.48
CA VAL A 182 1.36 -14.71 8.35
C VAL A 182 2.68 -14.38 7.68
N ASP A 183 2.76 -14.69 6.39
CA ASP A 183 3.99 -14.57 5.61
C ASP A 183 3.89 -13.33 4.72
N TRP A 184 4.65 -12.30 5.05
CA TRP A 184 4.72 -11.07 4.27
C TRP A 184 5.89 -11.17 3.30
N LEU A 185 5.65 -11.73 2.12
CA LEU A 185 6.70 -12.02 1.12
C LEU A 185 7.42 -10.75 0.62
N ALA A 186 6.71 -9.63 0.56
CA ALA A 186 7.24 -8.31 0.20
C ALA A 186 6.81 -7.25 1.23
N ALA A 187 7.30 -7.38 2.45
CA ALA A 187 6.83 -6.58 3.59
C ALA A 187 7.36 -5.15 3.55
N TYR A 188 8.66 -4.99 3.31
CA TYR A 188 9.34 -3.70 3.31
C TYR A 188 10.37 -3.63 2.18
N PRO A 189 10.52 -2.50 1.49
CA PRO A 189 11.57 -2.32 0.51
C PRO A 189 12.94 -2.31 1.20
N ILE A 190 13.95 -2.86 0.53
CA ILE A 190 15.35 -2.79 0.93
C ILE A 190 15.86 -1.41 0.50
N LEU A 191 15.82 -0.47 1.43
CA LEU A 191 16.22 0.91 1.19
C LEU A 191 17.72 1.02 0.88
N ARG A 192 18.04 1.75 -0.19
CA ARG A 192 19.41 2.12 -0.58
C ARG A 192 19.44 3.61 -0.87
N PRO A 193 20.59 4.29 -0.70
CA PRO A 193 20.72 5.68 -1.14
C PRO A 193 20.33 5.81 -2.61
N MET A 194 19.43 6.74 -2.92
CA MET A 194 18.95 6.97 -4.28
C MET A 194 19.38 8.35 -4.78
N ALA A 195 19.81 8.43 -6.04
CA ALA A 195 20.13 9.70 -6.69
C ALA A 195 18.86 10.48 -7.08
N HIS A 196 17.78 9.77 -7.42
CA HIS A 196 16.52 10.34 -7.88
C HIS A 196 15.35 9.71 -7.12
N TRP A 197 14.30 10.50 -6.89
CA TRP A 197 13.09 10.04 -6.22
C TRP A 197 11.98 9.81 -7.24
N PRO A 198 11.10 8.81 -7.04
CA PRO A 198 9.99 8.59 -7.95
C PRO A 198 9.05 9.79 -8.03
N HIS A 199 8.49 10.01 -9.21
CA HIS A 199 7.54 11.09 -9.45
C HIS A 199 6.15 10.72 -8.92
N PHE A 200 5.50 11.67 -8.23
CA PHE A 200 4.11 11.53 -7.79
C PHE A 200 3.07 11.67 -8.91
N ARG A 201 3.48 12.18 -10.08
CA ARG A 201 2.62 12.41 -11.24
C ARG A 201 3.30 11.88 -12.48
N PHE A 202 2.69 10.89 -13.14
CA PHE A 202 3.14 10.41 -14.45
C PHE A 202 2.62 11.31 -15.56
N ARG A 203 1.36 11.70 -15.47
CA ARG A 203 0.71 12.66 -16.36
C ARG A 203 -0.50 13.28 -15.69
N ARG A 204 -1.12 14.25 -16.34
CA ARG A 204 -2.40 14.81 -15.87
C ARG A 204 -3.42 13.69 -15.66
N GLY A 205 -4.05 13.65 -14.49
CA GLY A 205 -5.02 12.61 -14.12
C GLY A 205 -4.40 11.26 -13.73
N MET A 206 -3.08 11.09 -13.74
CA MET A 206 -2.45 9.84 -13.30
C MET A 206 -1.33 10.09 -12.30
N TYR A 207 -1.53 9.59 -11.10
CA TYR A 207 -0.68 9.86 -9.95
C TYR A 207 -0.19 8.56 -9.32
N TYR A 208 0.96 8.64 -8.66
CA TYR A 208 1.57 7.53 -7.95
C TYR A 208 1.85 7.95 -6.51
N VAL A 209 1.06 7.44 -5.56
CA VAL A 209 1.18 7.83 -4.15
C VAL A 209 2.35 7.12 -3.46
N SER A 210 2.62 5.87 -3.85
CA SER A 210 3.71 5.04 -3.32
C SER A 210 5.09 5.42 -3.88
N ALA A 211 5.23 6.66 -4.35
CA ALA A 211 6.51 7.25 -4.71
C ALA A 211 7.44 7.39 -3.48
N MET A 212 6.87 7.47 -2.27
CA MET A 212 7.61 7.58 -1.02
C MET A 212 8.13 6.24 -0.47
N GLU A 213 7.59 5.11 -0.91
CA GLU A 213 8.04 3.78 -0.49
C GLU A 213 9.53 3.55 -0.73
N ALA A 214 10.05 4.02 -1.86
CA ALA A 214 11.45 3.84 -2.27
C ALA A 214 12.46 4.55 -1.35
N PRO A 215 12.26 5.83 -0.97
CA PRO A 215 13.15 6.51 -0.03
C PRO A 215 12.82 6.24 1.44
N VAL A 216 11.54 6.17 1.83
CA VAL A 216 11.08 6.06 3.22
C VAL A 216 9.75 5.30 3.29
N SER A 217 9.79 4.02 3.66
CA SER A 217 8.59 3.18 3.79
C SER A 217 8.01 3.24 5.21
N CYS A 218 7.03 4.12 5.41
CA CYS A 218 6.23 4.16 6.63
C CYS A 218 4.82 4.74 6.36
N MET A 219 3.89 4.54 7.30
CA MET A 219 2.52 5.00 7.10
C MET A 219 2.44 6.54 7.00
N GLU A 220 3.32 7.23 7.72
CA GLU A 220 3.39 8.68 7.77
C GLU A 220 3.88 9.29 6.45
N SER A 221 4.88 8.67 5.80
CA SER A 221 5.39 9.14 4.51
C SER A 221 4.36 8.95 3.40
N GLU A 222 3.63 7.83 3.41
CA GLU A 222 2.52 7.57 2.49
C GLU A 222 1.35 8.54 2.72
N ALA A 223 1.05 8.92 3.96
CA ALA A 223 0.05 9.95 4.25
C ALA A 223 0.46 11.33 3.70
N VAL A 224 1.74 11.69 3.80
CA VAL A 224 2.29 12.91 3.17
C VAL A 224 2.22 12.81 1.64
N GLY A 225 2.58 11.67 1.07
CA GLY A 225 2.46 11.41 -0.37
C GLY A 225 1.02 11.56 -0.87
N ALA A 226 0.05 11.02 -0.13
CA ALA A 226 -1.36 11.11 -0.47
C ALA A 226 -1.85 12.57 -0.50
N ARG A 227 -1.42 13.38 0.47
CA ARG A 227 -1.73 14.82 0.50
C ARG A 227 -1.13 15.55 -0.71
N ASN A 228 0.10 15.23 -1.09
CA ASN A 228 0.73 15.82 -2.27
C ASN A 228 -0.03 15.46 -3.55
N VAL A 229 -0.42 14.19 -3.71
CA VAL A 229 -1.25 13.74 -4.84
C VAL A 229 -2.60 14.47 -4.88
N ALA A 230 -3.25 14.66 -3.72
CA ALA A 230 -4.51 15.40 -3.66
C ALA A 230 -4.35 16.87 -4.14
N HIS A 231 -3.24 17.53 -3.79
CA HIS A 231 -2.94 18.88 -4.28
C HIS A 231 -2.66 18.91 -5.79
N LEU A 232 -1.95 17.92 -6.32
CA LEU A 232 -1.71 17.77 -7.77
C LEU A 232 -3.02 17.54 -8.52
N PHE A 233 -3.89 16.67 -8.01
CA PHE A 233 -5.22 16.44 -8.54
C PHE A 233 -6.05 17.73 -8.56
N MET A 234 -6.10 18.48 -7.45
CA MET A 234 -6.84 19.74 -7.36
C MET A 234 -6.34 20.78 -8.39
N THR A 235 -5.02 20.85 -8.59
CA THR A 235 -4.40 21.75 -9.57
C THR A 235 -4.77 21.36 -11.00
N ASP A 236 -4.76 20.06 -11.30
CA ASP A 236 -5.03 19.54 -12.63
C ASP A 236 -6.53 19.60 -13.02
N PHE A 237 -7.45 19.51 -12.06
CA PHE A 237 -8.89 19.40 -12.33
C PHE A 237 -9.74 20.59 -11.85
N VAL A 238 -9.38 21.24 -10.73
CA VAL A 238 -10.23 22.29 -10.15
C VAL A 238 -9.77 23.69 -10.56
N ALA A 239 -8.46 23.93 -10.67
CA ALA A 239 -7.94 25.26 -11.05
C ALA A 239 -8.32 25.70 -12.48
N ARG A 240 -8.77 24.78 -13.34
CA ARG A 240 -9.26 25.09 -14.70
C ARG A 240 -10.74 25.46 -14.78
N GLY A 241 -11.56 25.13 -13.77
CA GLY A 241 -12.94 25.65 -13.70
C GLY A 241 -13.00 27.18 -13.60
N ALA A 242 -11.90 27.82 -13.17
CA ALA A 242 -11.76 29.27 -13.07
C ALA A 242 -10.93 29.90 -14.22
N GLY A 243 -10.05 29.13 -14.87
CA GLY A 243 -9.18 29.61 -15.94
C GLY A 243 -9.86 29.72 -17.31
N ASP A 244 -10.75 28.77 -17.63
CA ASP A 244 -11.43 28.76 -18.93
C ASP A 244 -12.49 29.88 -19.04
N ALA A 245 -12.97 30.42 -17.91
CA ALA A 245 -13.83 31.61 -17.88
C ALA A 245 -13.04 32.92 -18.08
N ALA A 246 -11.77 32.98 -17.68
CA ALA A 246 -10.94 34.18 -17.77
C ALA A 246 -10.28 34.35 -19.15
N ASP A 247 -10.06 33.27 -19.89
CA ASP A 247 -9.53 33.31 -21.26
C ASP A 247 -10.62 33.60 -22.32
N ALA A 248 -11.87 33.24 -22.05
CA ALA A 248 -13.01 33.64 -22.87
C ALA A 248 -13.23 35.18 -22.85
N ASP A 249 -13.01 35.81 -21.70
CA ASP A 249 -13.18 37.26 -21.51
C ASP A 249 -12.01 38.08 -22.10
N ARG A 250 -10.83 37.46 -22.30
CA ARG A 250 -9.67 38.10 -22.96
C ARG A 250 -9.73 38.06 -24.48
N GLN A 251 -10.41 37.08 -25.07
CA GLN A 251 -10.52 36.98 -26.53
C GLN A 251 -11.58 37.93 -27.12
N ASP A 252 -12.51 38.45 -26.31
CA ASP A 252 -13.53 39.42 -26.78
C ASP A 252 -13.05 40.89 -26.67
N GLY A 253 -12.01 41.15 -25.86
CA GLY A 253 -11.45 42.49 -25.66
C GLY A 253 -10.38 42.94 -26.67
N GLN A 254 -9.99 42.09 -27.63
CA GLN A 254 -8.86 42.36 -28.53
C GLN A 254 -9.22 42.42 -30.02
N LYS A 255 -10.51 42.61 -30.35
CA LYS A 255 -10.98 42.97 -31.69
C LYS A 255 -11.47 44.42 -31.71
N GLY A 256 -10.52 45.35 -31.72
CA GLY A 256 -10.83 46.75 -31.94
C GLY A 256 -9.65 47.61 -31.59
N HIS A 257 -8.84 47.92 -32.59
CA HIS A 257 -8.02 49.13 -32.77
C HIS A 257 -6.77 48.74 -33.55
N ASP A 258 -6.91 48.68 -34.88
CA ASP A 258 -5.83 48.94 -35.84
C ASP A 258 -6.50 49.41 -37.15
N GLU A 259 -7.05 50.63 -37.12
CA GLU A 259 -7.22 51.47 -38.31
C GLU A 259 -6.99 52.93 -37.88
N LEU A 260 -5.79 53.44 -38.20
CA LEU A 260 -5.46 54.75 -38.81
C LEU A 260 -3.99 55.12 -38.56
#